data_AF-A0A2T2TXN2-F1
#
_entry.id   AF-A0A2T2TXN2-F1
#
_cell.length_a   1.000
_cell.length_b   1.000
_cell.length_c   1.000
_cell.angle_alpha   90.00
_cell.angle_beta   90.00
_cell.angle_gamma   90.00
#
_symmetry.space_group_name_H-M   'P 1'
#
loop_
_entity.id
_entity.type
_entity.pdbx_description
1 polymer ?
#
loop_
_entity_poly.entity_id
_entity_poly.type
_entity_poly.pdbx_seq_one_letter_code
_entity_poly.pdbx_strand_id
1 'polypeptide(L)' 'ENTIAQKRVTYDFERNLEGAELLKCSEFGQAVVENMD' A
#
# COMPACT_ATOMS: atom_id res chain seq x y z
N GLU A 1 -0.93 0.31 -10.62
CA GLU A 1 -1.94 -0.62 -10.04
C GLU A 1 -1.38 -1.63 -9.05
N ASN A 2 -0.08 -1.95 -9.07
CA ASN A 2 0.46 -3.09 -8.32
C ASN A 2 0.53 -2.92 -6.79
N THR A 3 0.71 -1.70 -6.26
CA THR A 3 0.92 -1.48 -4.81
C THR A 3 -0.28 -1.90 -3.96
N ILE A 4 -1.51 -1.62 -4.41
CA ILE A 4 -2.74 -2.03 -3.71
C ILE A 4 -2.96 -3.53 -3.86
N ALA A 5 -2.64 -4.11 -5.02
CA ALA A 5 -2.71 -5.56 -5.25
C ALA A 5 -1.71 -6.34 -4.37
N GLN A 6 -0.56 -5.74 -4.06
CA GLN A 6 0.42 -6.25 -3.08
C GLN A 6 -0.04 -6.11 -1.63
N LYS A 7 -1.24 -5.54 -1.39
CA LYS A 7 -1.80 -5.24 -0.06
C LYS A 7 -0.89 -4.37 0.82
N ARG A 8 -0.01 -3.57 0.22
CA ARG A 8 0.85 -2.58 0.91
C ARG A 8 0.13 -1.24 0.89
N VAL A 9 -0.60 -0.91 1.95
CA VAL A 9 -1.59 0.18 1.91
C VAL A 9 -1.64 0.98 3.20
N THR A 10 -2.23 2.17 3.15
CA THR A 10 -2.51 2.99 4.34
C THR A 10 -3.75 2.51 5.10
N TYR A 11 -3.95 3.07 6.29
CA TYR A 11 -5.02 2.70 7.23
C TYR A 11 -6.43 2.67 6.61
N ASP A 12 -6.73 3.57 5.67
CA ASP A 12 -8.04 3.64 5.03
C ASP A 12 -8.42 2.36 4.27
N PHE A 13 -7.42 1.68 3.74
CA PHE A 13 -7.55 0.45 2.96
C PHE A 13 -7.31 -0.80 3.81
N GLU A 14 -6.35 -0.76 4.72
CA GLU A 14 -6.00 -1.92 5.58
C GLU A 14 -7.21 -2.43 6.38
N ARG A 15 -8.03 -1.52 6.92
CA ARG A 15 -9.26 -1.88 7.65
C ARG A 15 -10.29 -2.69 6.84
N ASN A 16 -10.20 -2.65 5.50
CA ASN A 16 -11.10 -3.38 4.59
C ASN A 16 -10.36 -4.51 3.84
N LEU A 17 -9.06 -4.70 4.09
CA LEU A 17 -8.20 -5.67 3.40
C LEU A 17 -7.55 -6.59 4.43
N GLU A 18 -8.09 -7.80 4.55
CA GLU A 18 -7.54 -8.79 5.46
C GLU A 18 -6.12 -9.22 5.03
N GLY A 19 -5.18 -9.13 5.98
CA GLY A 19 -3.76 -9.45 5.78
C GLY A 19 -2.99 -8.40 4.97
N ALA A 20 -3.41 -7.14 4.99
CA ALA A 20 -2.66 -6.03 4.40
C ALA A 20 -1.55 -5.51 5.32
N GLU A 21 -0.44 -5.11 4.71
CA GLU A 21 0.66 -4.43 5.39
C GLU A 21 0.33 -2.94 5.51
N LEU A 22 0.22 -2.46 6.76
CA LEU A 22 -0.07 -1.07 7.07
C LEU A 22 1.19 -0.21 6.89
N LEU A 23 1.13 0.73 5.95
CA LEU A 23 2.20 1.69 5.66
C LEU A 23 1.85 3.10 6.13
N LYS A 24 2.87 3.88 6.50
CA LYS A 24 2.74 5.34 6.65
C LYS A 24 2.62 6.01 5.28
N CYS A 25 2.09 7.24 5.24
CA CYS A 25 1.88 7.97 3.99
C CYS A 25 3.15 8.09 3.13
N SER A 26 4.31 8.33 3.74
CA SER A 26 5.59 8.42 3.05
C SER A 26 6.04 7.08 2.46
N GLU A 27 5.83 5.98 3.20
CA GLU A 27 6.20 4.62 2.78
C GLU A 27 5.27 4.12 1.67
N PHE A 28 3.98 4.46 1.74
CA PHE A 28 3.04 4.19 0.67
C PHE A 28 3.42 4.92 -0.62
N GLY A 29 3.81 6.21 -0.53
CA GLY A 29 4.30 6.96 -1.68
C GLY A 29 5.53 6.31 -2.33
N GLN A 30 6.49 5.85 -1.51
CA GLN A 30 7.63 5.10 -2.01
C GLN A 30 7.21 3.79 -2.68
N ALA A 31 6.32 3.01 -2.07
CA ALA A 31 5.81 1.76 -2.63
C ALA A 31 5.01 1.96 -3.93
N VAL A 32 4.42 3.13 -4.14
CA VAL A 32 3.81 3.49 -5.43
C VAL A 32 4.89 3.73 -6.48
N VAL A 33 5.91 4.55 -6.17
CA VAL A 33 7.02 4.84 -7.10
C VAL A 33 7.77 3.56 -7.49
N GLU A 34 8.05 2.66 -6.54
CA GLU A 34 8.67 1.35 -6.78
C GLU A 34 7.90 0.47 -7.78
N ASN A 35 6.59 0.69 -7.92
CA ASN A 35 5.70 -0.06 -8.80
C ASN A 35 5.32 0.70 -10.08
N MET A 36 5.91 1.87 -10.33
CA MET A 36 5.72 2.67 -11.55
C MET A 36 6.76 2.37 -12.64
N ASP A 37 7.84 1.67 -12.32
CA ASP A 37 8.86 1.17 -13.27
C ASP A 37 8.40 -0.11 -14.00
#